data_AF-A0A2V7LNH7-F1
#
_entry.id   AF-A0A2V7LNH7-F1
#
_cell.length_a   1.000
_cell.length_b   1.000
_cell.length_c   1.000
_cell.angle_alpha   90.00
_cell.angle_beta   90.00
_cell.angle_gamma   90.00
#
_symmetry.space_group_name_H-M   'P 1'
#
loop_
_entity.id
_entity.type
_entity.pdbx_description
1 polymer ?
#
loop_
_entity_poly.entity_id
_entity_poly.type
_entity_poly.pdbx_seq_one_letter_code
_entity_poly.pdbx_strand_id
1 'polypeptide(L)'
;MRALVLVVLCALGSAVAAAQDTAIVIQPESAGIMVPPPELPHAVAEEAVRRYNAATTTRLVGRSRLPRGNEWRGDVAVRNGTIVVAGRVDGTLLVINGDAILDSGAVVTGDVFVVGGTVARSPGATVGGDVRVYTAPLAYRTKGEDLALAPPDLRRWFRRLGIEKSWGTADSRSSLTLATGGTFNRVEGLPVVVGPLFDWKLHRNVRLRVDALGVFRTAGNFTDKRSDLGYLLRTELRAGETPAYGIEFRAFDDVTPVEDWGLRAGEVGWAAFLFQRDYRDYYLSKGVAGRAFVQPDRSLRLDIDAQHDWQTSVGARDPWTVFRNSEAWRPNAPIDDGHYTTLAGTLTFDTRNDRLEPTAGWFLRARFENSRSEDVIPQTGVPASVRAPLPTDGSYAFSRLFFDFRRYTRVSPSGRIKLRLFAGGWVGGDPLPLQQRLSTGGPDPLAGYGFRASACNGDIIDPAFRDTHLAACDRVILAQAEYRGHLSLHWSYGSAAPQDESAKFPFTLQGPDLVVLADAGQAWLVGSGPGRLPADRLPTLGSWLADLGLGIDWGGLGLYVAKAVTAGEPLRFTLRLDHRF
;
A
#
# COMPACT_ATOMS: atom_id res chain seq x y z
N MET A 1 -4.69 14.85 -35.78
CA MET A 1 -4.96 15.22 -34.37
C MET A 1 -4.73 14.03 -33.41
N ARG A 2 -3.53 13.43 -33.39
CA ARG A 2 -3.18 12.31 -32.48
C ARG A 2 -1.82 12.45 -31.80
N ALA A 3 -1.04 13.49 -32.11
CA ALA A 3 0.29 13.72 -31.53
C ALA A 3 0.36 14.92 -30.56
N LEU A 4 -0.72 15.73 -30.45
CA LEU A 4 -0.68 16.98 -29.69
C LEU A 4 -0.99 16.81 -28.19
N VAL A 5 -1.63 15.70 -27.79
CA VAL A 5 -2.04 15.46 -26.40
C VAL A 5 -0.87 15.00 -25.51
N LEU A 6 0.16 14.36 -26.11
CA LEU A 6 1.34 13.90 -25.37
C LEU A 6 2.34 15.01 -25.04
N VAL A 7 2.34 16.12 -25.79
CA VAL A 7 3.29 17.23 -25.60
C VAL A 7 2.80 18.23 -24.54
N VAL A 8 1.48 18.31 -24.30
CA VAL A 8 0.92 19.24 -23.29
C VAL A 8 1.11 18.73 -21.85
N LEU A 9 1.31 17.43 -21.64
CA LEU A 9 1.57 16.85 -20.31
C LEU A 9 3.02 17.03 -19.82
N CYS A 10 3.97 17.36 -20.70
CA CYS A 10 5.38 17.56 -20.32
C CYS A 10 5.72 18.98 -19.82
N ALA A 11 4.79 19.93 -19.90
CA ALA A 11 5.10 21.35 -19.70
C ALA A 11 4.62 21.97 -18.37
N LEU A 12 4.03 21.20 -17.45
CA LEU A 12 3.51 21.76 -16.19
C LEU A 12 4.02 21.00 -14.96
N GLY A 13 5.00 21.63 -14.29
CA GLY A 13 4.95 21.69 -12.82
C GLY A 13 5.95 20.84 -12.05
N SER A 14 7.24 21.16 -12.19
CA SER A 14 8.28 20.83 -11.23
C SER A 14 7.97 21.45 -9.86
N ALA A 15 7.53 20.66 -8.87
CA ALA A 15 7.51 21.06 -7.46
C ALA A 15 7.53 19.86 -6.51
N VAL A 16 8.74 19.55 -6.03
CA VAL A 16 9.15 19.02 -4.69
C VAL A 16 8.14 18.24 -3.85
N ALA A 17 8.34 16.92 -3.66
CA ALA A 17 7.94 16.16 -2.47
C ALA A 17 8.62 14.78 -2.42
N ALA A 18 9.48 14.51 -1.42
CA ALA A 18 10.39 13.35 -1.36
C ALA A 18 9.79 12.08 -0.75
N ALA A 19 10.49 10.99 -1.05
CA ALA A 19 10.52 9.67 -0.41
C ALA A 19 9.35 8.74 -0.72
N GLN A 20 9.62 7.57 -1.32
CA GLN A 20 8.82 6.37 -1.07
C GLN A 20 9.66 5.09 -1.13
N ASP A 21 9.23 4.20 -0.25
CA ASP A 21 9.74 2.87 0.05
C ASP A 21 9.32 1.85 -1.03
N THR A 22 10.12 0.80 -1.13
CA THR A 22 10.25 -0.16 -2.23
C THR A 22 9.54 -1.48 -1.87
N ALA A 23 8.40 -1.76 -2.49
CA ALA A 23 7.80 -3.11 -2.63
C ALA A 23 6.69 -3.04 -3.70
N ILE A 24 6.52 -4.06 -4.53
CA ILE A 24 5.63 -4.05 -5.71
C ILE A 24 4.51 -5.08 -5.53
N VAL A 25 3.29 -4.56 -5.36
CA VAL A 25 1.96 -5.13 -5.68
C VAL A 25 1.01 -3.95 -5.90
N ILE A 26 -0.08 -4.04 -6.69
CA ILE A 26 -1.05 -2.94 -6.95
C ILE A 26 -1.38 -2.17 -5.66
N GLN A 27 -1.39 -2.90 -4.55
CA GLN A 27 -1.17 -2.43 -3.18
C GLN A 27 0.09 -3.11 -2.58
N PRO A 28 1.23 -2.44 -2.37
CA PRO A 28 2.48 -3.12 -1.99
C PRO A 28 2.42 -3.90 -0.67
N GLU A 29 1.45 -3.57 0.18
CA GLU A 29 1.06 -4.28 1.41
C GLU A 29 0.28 -5.59 1.19
N SER A 30 -0.04 -5.93 -0.07
CA SER A 30 -0.83 -7.10 -0.46
C SER A 30 -0.01 -8.25 -1.05
N ALA A 31 1.31 -8.09 -1.26
CA ALA A 31 2.21 -9.20 -1.58
C ALA A 31 2.88 -9.75 -0.32
N GLY A 32 2.75 -11.05 -0.13
CA GLY A 32 3.64 -11.88 0.69
C GLY A 32 4.07 -11.24 2.01
N ILE A 33 5.34 -11.46 2.36
CA ILE A 33 5.90 -11.05 3.64
C ILE A 33 6.24 -9.55 3.66
N MET A 34 5.65 -8.80 4.59
CA MET A 34 5.89 -7.38 4.75
C MET A 34 6.73 -7.08 6.00
N VAL A 35 7.93 -6.53 5.79
CA VAL A 35 8.74 -5.93 6.87
C VAL A 35 8.44 -4.43 6.91
N PRO A 36 7.90 -3.90 8.00
CA PRO A 36 7.61 -2.47 8.08
C PRO A 36 8.91 -1.64 8.02
N PRO A 37 8.88 -0.44 7.41
CA PRO A 37 10.00 0.49 7.52
C PRO A 37 10.25 0.87 8.99
N PRO A 38 11.51 1.15 9.36
CA PRO A 38 11.86 1.51 10.72
C PRO A 38 11.07 2.75 11.18
N GLU A 39 10.35 2.63 12.29
CA GLU A 39 9.62 3.75 12.89
C GLU A 39 10.58 4.74 13.56
N LEU A 40 10.11 5.98 13.72
CA LEU A 40 10.82 7.00 14.49
C LEU A 40 10.87 6.55 15.96
N PRO A 41 12.06 6.41 16.58
CA PRO A 41 12.14 6.01 17.98
C PRO A 41 11.37 6.98 18.89
N HIS A 42 10.66 6.45 19.89
CA HIS A 42 9.79 7.26 20.75
C HIS A 42 10.53 8.44 21.41
N ALA A 43 11.74 8.21 21.90
CA ALA A 43 12.58 9.25 22.49
C ALA A 43 12.92 10.39 21.51
N VAL A 44 13.08 10.07 20.23
CA VAL A 44 13.35 11.05 19.16
C VAL A 44 12.09 11.85 18.84
N ALA A 45 10.93 11.19 18.83
CA ALA A 45 9.63 11.82 18.64
C ALA A 45 9.32 12.81 19.79
N GLU A 46 9.51 12.40 21.04
CA GLU A 46 9.37 13.25 22.23
C GLU A 46 10.36 14.42 22.21
N GLU A 47 11.62 14.17 21.83
CA GLU A 47 12.62 15.23 21.70
C GLU A 47 12.21 16.27 20.66
N ALA A 48 11.73 15.85 19.49
CA ALA A 48 11.27 16.76 18.43
C ALA A 48 10.09 17.61 18.89
N VAL A 49 9.10 17.01 19.55
CA VAL A 49 7.95 17.73 20.12
C VAL A 49 8.39 18.71 21.21
N ARG A 50 9.26 18.28 22.13
CA ARG A 50 9.78 19.12 23.22
C ARG A 50 10.55 20.33 22.67
N ARG A 51 11.40 20.13 21.66
CA ARG A 51 12.15 21.22 21.01
C ARG A 51 11.23 22.17 20.24
N TYR A 52 10.22 21.66 19.54
CA TYR A 52 9.23 22.52 18.86
C TYR A 52 8.44 23.39 19.85
N ASN A 53 8.06 22.81 21.00
CA ASN A 53 7.23 23.48 22.01
C ASN A 53 8.02 24.39 22.95
N ALA A 54 9.35 24.41 22.90
CA ALA A 54 10.15 25.27 23.76
C ALA A 54 9.80 26.74 23.53
N ALA A 55 9.68 27.50 24.62
CA ALA A 55 9.30 28.92 24.56
C ALA A 55 10.33 29.80 23.81
N THR A 56 11.57 29.32 23.70
CA THR A 56 12.68 29.99 23.02
C THR A 56 12.75 29.69 21.52
N THR A 57 11.88 28.82 21.00
CA THR A 57 11.94 28.36 19.61
C THR A 57 11.01 29.16 18.72
N THR A 58 11.57 29.73 17.65
CA THR A 58 10.80 30.38 16.59
C THR A 58 10.11 29.31 15.75
N ARG A 59 8.77 29.35 15.69
CA ARG A 59 7.94 28.33 15.04
C ARG A 59 7.51 28.79 13.65
N LEU A 60 7.84 28.02 12.63
CA LEU A 60 7.46 28.27 11.23
C LEU A 60 6.67 27.09 10.67
N VAL A 61 5.82 27.36 9.69
CA VAL A 61 4.96 26.36 9.04
C VAL A 61 5.04 26.52 7.53
N GLY A 62 5.19 25.41 6.82
CA GLY A 62 5.27 25.41 5.36
C GLY A 62 6.66 25.77 4.83
N ARG A 63 6.72 26.14 3.55
CA ARG A 63 7.98 26.45 2.88
C ARG A 63 8.57 27.75 3.44
N SER A 64 9.83 27.69 3.86
CA SER A 64 10.53 28.81 4.49
C SER A 64 11.87 29.05 3.80
N ARG A 65 12.31 30.30 3.70
CA ARG A 65 13.62 30.65 3.14
C ARG A 65 14.30 31.70 4.01
N LEU A 66 15.54 31.44 4.41
CA LEU A 66 16.44 32.41 5.03
C LEU A 66 17.47 32.87 3.99
N PRO A 67 17.33 34.07 3.40
CA PRO A 67 18.27 34.59 2.43
C PRO A 67 19.68 34.82 3.01
N ARG A 68 20.67 34.91 2.13
CA ARG A 68 22.04 35.27 2.51
C ARG A 68 22.08 36.68 3.10
N GLY A 69 22.84 36.86 4.18
CA GLY A 69 22.95 38.12 4.90
C GLY A 69 21.91 38.33 6.01
N ASN A 70 20.88 37.49 6.06
CA ASN A 70 19.89 37.52 7.14
C ASN A 70 20.27 36.52 8.24
N GLU A 71 19.81 36.82 9.47
CA GLU A 71 20.03 36.00 10.64
C GLU A 71 18.71 35.71 11.37
N TRP A 72 18.53 34.47 11.81
CA TRP A 72 17.58 34.13 12.86
C TRP A 72 18.33 33.94 14.17
N ARG A 73 17.88 34.62 15.22
CA ARG A 73 18.48 34.54 16.55
C ARG A 73 17.68 33.56 17.40
N GLY A 74 18.34 32.53 17.93
CA GLY A 74 17.73 31.46 18.71
C GLY A 74 17.33 30.23 17.87
N ASP A 75 16.71 29.27 18.54
CA ASP A 75 16.28 28.01 17.93
C ASP A 75 15.13 28.24 16.95
N VAL A 76 15.13 27.50 15.84
CA VAL A 76 14.10 27.60 14.81
C VAL A 76 13.54 26.22 14.50
N ALA A 77 12.22 26.08 14.53
CA ALA A 77 11.52 24.86 14.16
C ALA A 77 10.56 25.09 13.00
N VAL A 78 10.73 24.34 11.91
CA VAL A 78 9.87 24.39 10.74
C VAL A 78 9.06 23.10 10.63
N ARG A 79 7.74 23.20 10.47
CA ARG A 79 6.88 22.03 10.23
C ARG A 79 6.21 22.05 8.86
N ASN A 80 6.02 20.87 8.26
CA ASN A 80 5.27 20.64 7.02
C ASN A 80 5.74 21.48 5.82
N GLY A 81 7.05 21.58 5.60
CA GLY A 81 7.58 22.26 4.43
C GLY A 81 9.09 22.33 4.38
N THR A 82 9.61 22.55 3.17
CA THR A 82 11.05 22.68 2.93
C THR A 82 11.58 24.00 3.45
N ILE A 83 12.70 23.97 4.16
CA ILE A 83 13.48 25.15 4.54
C ILE A 83 14.72 25.29 3.66
N VAL A 84 14.93 26.47 3.09
CA VAL A 84 16.16 26.82 2.36
C VAL A 84 16.93 27.86 3.17
N VAL A 85 18.11 27.50 3.66
CA VAL A 85 18.96 28.35 4.48
C VAL A 85 20.16 28.78 3.64
N ALA A 86 20.32 30.08 3.44
CA ALA A 86 21.52 30.69 2.85
C ALA A 86 22.16 31.75 3.75
N GLY A 87 21.50 32.10 4.87
CA GLY A 87 21.96 33.02 5.90
C GLY A 87 22.41 32.30 7.19
N ARG A 88 22.31 32.97 8.33
CA ARG A 88 22.79 32.47 9.63
C ARG A 88 21.64 32.11 10.58
N VAL A 89 21.71 30.94 11.20
CA VAL A 89 20.83 30.53 12.30
C VAL A 89 21.68 30.45 13.55
N ASP A 90 21.47 31.37 14.49
CA ASP A 90 22.19 31.42 15.76
C ASP A 90 21.45 30.56 16.81
N GLY A 91 21.46 29.24 16.59
CA GLY A 91 20.76 28.25 17.39
C GLY A 91 20.62 26.91 16.68
N THR A 92 19.73 26.07 17.20
CA THR A 92 19.36 24.77 16.59
C THR A 92 18.32 24.96 15.49
N LEU A 93 18.48 24.23 14.38
CA LEU A 93 17.47 24.10 13.33
C LEU A 93 16.75 22.75 13.44
N LEU A 94 15.47 22.77 13.80
CA LEU A 94 14.57 21.63 13.78
C LEU A 94 13.67 21.66 12.54
N VAL A 95 13.57 20.56 11.80
CA VAL A 95 12.61 20.42 10.70
C VAL A 95 11.76 19.17 10.91
N ILE A 96 10.44 19.34 10.93
CA ILE A 96 9.46 18.28 11.15
C ILE A 96 8.62 18.09 9.89
N ASN A 97 8.61 16.87 9.35
CA ASN A 97 7.91 16.48 8.14
C ASN A 97 8.23 17.44 6.97
N GLY A 98 9.52 17.72 6.76
CA GLY A 98 10.00 18.65 5.75
C GLY A 98 11.52 18.52 5.52
N ASP A 99 11.99 19.00 4.37
CA ASP A 99 13.41 18.92 3.98
C ASP A 99 14.18 20.18 4.37
N ALA A 100 15.47 20.04 4.73
CA ALA A 100 16.38 21.16 4.95
C ALA A 100 17.42 21.27 3.82
N ILE A 101 17.50 22.43 3.18
CA ILE A 101 18.50 22.73 2.15
C ILE A 101 19.42 23.82 2.71
N LEU A 102 20.65 23.45 3.04
CA LEU A 102 21.69 24.36 3.51
C LEU A 102 22.57 24.76 2.31
N ASP A 103 22.38 25.98 1.82
CA ASP A 103 23.13 26.54 0.71
C ASP A 103 24.56 26.91 1.13
N SER A 104 25.42 27.24 0.17
CA SER A 104 26.86 27.53 0.35
C SER A 104 27.17 28.65 1.36
N GLY A 105 26.22 29.54 1.65
CA GLY A 105 26.37 30.60 2.67
C GLY A 105 25.73 30.29 4.03
N ALA A 106 25.15 29.10 4.20
CA ALA A 106 24.43 28.74 5.41
C ALA A 106 25.37 28.55 6.59
N VAL A 107 25.07 29.18 7.72
CA VAL A 107 25.77 28.96 8.99
C VAL A 107 24.75 28.67 10.08
N VAL A 108 24.75 27.45 10.61
CA VAL A 108 23.96 27.06 11.78
C VAL A 108 24.91 26.89 12.94
N THR A 109 24.76 27.65 14.03
CA THR A 109 25.70 27.57 15.17
C THR A 109 25.46 26.36 16.06
N GLY A 110 24.21 25.90 16.17
CA GLY A 110 23.82 24.71 16.94
C GLY A 110 23.62 23.46 16.08
N ASP A 111 22.74 22.58 16.54
CA ASP A 111 22.41 21.31 15.87
C ASP A 111 21.50 21.52 14.65
N VAL A 112 21.53 20.58 13.71
CA VAL A 112 20.49 20.41 12.69
C VAL A 112 19.78 19.09 12.93
N PHE A 113 18.51 19.16 13.29
CA PHE A 113 17.69 18.00 13.62
C PHE A 113 16.50 17.91 12.67
N VAL A 114 16.49 16.91 11.79
CA VAL A 114 15.42 16.72 10.81
C VAL A 114 14.69 15.41 11.08
N VAL A 115 13.38 15.49 11.17
CA VAL A 115 12.47 14.35 11.40
C VAL A 115 11.42 14.37 10.28
N GLY A 116 11.23 13.26 9.59
CA GLY A 116 10.29 13.17 8.47
C GLY A 116 10.74 13.86 7.19
N GLY A 117 12.05 14.04 6.98
CA GLY A 117 12.61 14.66 5.77
C GLY A 117 14.10 14.42 5.61
N THR A 118 14.73 15.09 4.64
CA THR A 118 16.17 14.96 4.34
C THR A 118 16.93 16.28 4.53
N VAL A 119 18.26 16.20 4.56
CA VAL A 119 19.15 17.37 4.62
C VAL A 119 20.06 17.37 3.39
N ALA A 120 19.95 18.40 2.55
CA ALA A 120 20.89 18.68 1.46
C ALA A 120 21.85 19.80 1.91
N ARG A 121 23.15 19.50 1.95
CA ARG A 121 24.18 20.45 2.42
C ARG A 121 25.16 20.77 1.29
N SER A 122 25.22 22.03 0.87
CA SER A 122 26.24 22.53 -0.05
C SER A 122 27.62 22.55 0.62
N PRO A 123 28.72 22.38 -0.13
CA PRO A 123 30.08 22.33 0.45
C PRO A 123 30.50 23.54 1.30
N GLY A 124 29.92 24.72 1.08
CA GLY A 124 30.20 25.94 1.86
C GLY A 124 29.36 26.10 3.15
N ALA A 125 28.34 25.27 3.35
CA ALA A 125 27.48 25.37 4.53
C ALA A 125 28.23 24.89 5.79
N THR A 126 28.11 25.61 6.90
CA THR A 126 28.72 25.27 8.19
C THR A 126 27.63 24.97 9.23
N VAL A 127 27.81 23.86 9.97
CA VAL A 127 26.98 23.49 11.11
C VAL A 127 27.91 23.31 12.30
N GLY A 128 27.66 24.03 13.40
CA GLY A 128 28.51 24.01 14.59
C GLY A 128 28.26 22.83 15.53
N GLY A 129 27.04 22.30 15.54
CA GLY A 129 26.65 21.10 16.30
C GLY A 129 26.47 19.85 15.44
N ASP A 130 25.68 18.91 15.95
CA ASP A 130 25.43 17.63 15.30
C ASP A 130 24.33 17.71 14.24
N VAL A 131 24.46 16.92 13.17
CA VAL A 131 23.41 16.76 12.16
C VAL A 131 22.73 15.40 12.35
N ARG A 132 21.50 15.40 12.86
CA ARG A 132 20.68 14.20 13.10
C ARG A 132 19.50 14.19 12.15
N VAL A 133 19.38 13.13 11.34
CA VAL A 133 18.33 13.00 10.33
C VAL A 133 17.59 11.69 10.53
N TYR A 134 16.29 11.79 10.75
CA TYR A 134 15.36 10.67 10.80
C TYR A 134 14.36 10.81 9.68
N THR A 135 14.35 9.87 8.75
CA THR A 135 13.48 9.90 7.58
C THR A 135 12.03 9.53 7.92
N ALA A 136 11.81 8.81 9.03
CA ALA A 136 10.48 8.47 9.50
C ALA A 136 9.70 9.73 9.94
N PRO A 137 8.48 9.94 9.43
CA PRO A 137 7.70 11.13 9.76
C PRO A 137 7.24 11.12 11.21
N LEU A 138 7.17 12.31 11.80
CA LEU A 138 6.59 12.51 13.12
C LEU A 138 5.07 12.61 12.98
N ALA A 139 4.35 11.65 13.56
CA ALA A 139 2.91 11.77 13.74
C ALA A 139 2.61 12.69 14.94
N TYR A 140 1.97 13.84 14.69
CA TYR A 140 1.66 14.81 15.73
C TYR A 140 0.23 15.38 15.56
N ARG A 141 -0.32 15.91 16.65
CA ARG A 141 -1.53 16.73 16.67
C ARG A 141 -1.18 18.14 17.13
N THR A 142 -1.87 19.14 16.61
CA THR A 142 -1.70 20.54 17.04
C THR A 142 -2.68 20.86 18.16
N LYS A 143 -2.19 21.36 19.30
CA LYS A 143 -3.01 21.91 20.40
C LYS A 143 -2.76 23.41 20.43
N GLY A 144 -3.52 24.17 19.63
CA GLY A 144 -3.21 25.58 19.38
C GLY A 144 -1.89 25.73 18.61
N GLU A 145 -0.93 26.43 19.21
CA GLU A 145 0.42 26.61 18.64
C GLU A 145 1.40 25.49 19.00
N ASP A 146 1.07 24.64 19.98
CA ASP A 146 1.94 23.55 20.42
C ASP A 146 1.67 22.25 19.65
N LEU A 147 2.68 21.39 19.61
CA LEU A 147 2.59 20.01 19.14
C LEU A 147 2.38 19.07 20.32
N ALA A 148 1.54 18.07 20.14
CA ALA A 148 1.55 16.89 20.98
C ALA A 148 1.75 15.67 20.07
N LEU A 149 2.40 14.63 20.60
CA LEU A 149 2.46 13.36 19.89
C LEU A 149 1.04 12.93 19.56
N ALA A 150 0.83 12.54 18.29
CA ALA A 150 -0.41 11.88 17.95
C ALA A 150 -0.43 10.57 18.75
N PRO A 151 -1.57 10.20 19.37
CA PRO A 151 -1.69 8.86 19.92
C PRO A 151 -1.30 7.86 18.82
N PRO A 152 -0.64 6.74 19.17
CA PRO A 152 -0.29 5.73 18.19
C PRO A 152 -1.56 5.39 17.41
N ASP A 153 -1.48 5.57 16.09
CA ASP A 153 -2.59 5.20 15.22
C ASP A 153 -2.88 3.73 15.51
N LEU A 154 -4.05 3.45 16.10
CA LEU A 154 -4.45 2.09 16.45
C LEU A 154 -4.37 1.20 15.20
N ARG A 155 -4.57 1.77 14.00
CA ARG A 155 -4.40 1.05 12.75
C ARG A 155 -2.95 0.63 12.49
N ARG A 156 -1.95 1.37 12.96
CA ARG A 156 -0.53 0.95 12.90
C ARG A 156 -0.21 -0.09 13.97
N TRP A 157 -0.78 0.05 15.16
CA TRP A 157 -0.62 -0.91 16.26
C TRP A 157 -1.23 -2.28 15.92
N PHE A 158 -2.47 -2.31 15.43
CA PHE A 158 -3.15 -3.54 14.99
C PHE A 158 -2.50 -4.18 13.75
N ARG A 159 -1.77 -3.41 12.93
CA ARG A 159 -1.01 -3.92 11.79
C ARG A 159 0.35 -4.53 12.19
N ARG A 160 0.78 -4.40 13.44
CA ARG A 160 2.18 -4.64 13.86
C ARG A 160 2.26 -5.23 15.27
N LEU A 161 2.15 -6.54 15.37
CA LEU A 161 2.63 -7.26 16.55
C LEU A 161 4.04 -7.75 16.25
N GLY A 162 5.04 -7.06 16.79
CA GLY A 162 6.42 -7.46 16.61
C GLY A 162 7.38 -6.78 17.59
N ILE A 163 8.48 -7.47 17.84
CA ILE A 163 9.60 -7.01 18.66
C ILE A 163 10.81 -6.94 17.73
N GLU A 164 11.39 -5.76 17.61
CA GLU A 164 12.66 -5.55 16.89
C GLU A 164 13.72 -5.12 17.90
N LYS A 165 14.87 -5.80 17.88
CA LYS A 165 16.06 -5.35 18.60
C LYS A 165 17.08 -4.87 17.59
N SER A 166 17.40 -3.57 17.62
CA SER A 166 18.40 -2.96 16.73
C SER A 166 19.69 -2.63 17.45
N TRP A 167 20.81 -2.73 16.75
CA TRP A 167 22.14 -2.30 17.19
C TRP A 167 22.89 -1.66 16.02
N GLY A 168 23.95 -0.91 16.33
CA GLY A 168 24.76 -0.21 15.33
C GLY A 168 24.61 1.32 15.38
N THR A 169 25.05 1.99 14.33
CA THR A 169 25.02 3.45 14.21
C THR A 169 23.89 3.89 13.26
N ALA A 170 23.64 5.20 13.18
CA ALA A 170 22.65 5.74 12.23
C ALA A 170 23.00 5.45 10.75
N ASP A 171 24.27 5.26 10.43
CA ASP A 171 24.76 4.95 9.08
C ASP A 171 24.89 3.43 8.82
N SER A 172 24.87 2.59 9.86
CA SER A 172 24.99 1.14 9.73
C SER A 172 24.21 0.46 10.84
N ARG A 173 22.94 0.18 10.54
CA ARG A 173 21.99 -0.45 11.46
C ARG A 173 21.86 -1.93 11.12
N SER A 174 21.90 -2.74 12.15
CA SER A 174 21.56 -4.16 12.08
C SER A 174 20.47 -4.41 13.11
N SER A 175 19.45 -5.18 12.75
CA SER A 175 18.40 -5.53 13.69
C SER A 175 17.98 -6.98 13.56
N LEU A 176 17.40 -7.50 14.64
CA LEU A 176 16.74 -8.80 14.68
C LEU A 176 15.26 -8.54 14.92
N THR A 177 14.41 -9.03 14.02
CA THR A 177 12.97 -8.86 14.12
C THR A 177 12.27 -10.19 14.43
N LEU A 178 11.23 -10.12 15.25
CA LEU A 178 10.20 -11.12 15.44
C LEU A 178 8.87 -10.39 15.26
N ALA A 179 8.16 -10.62 14.17
CA ALA A 179 6.93 -9.88 13.86
C ALA A 179 5.91 -10.76 13.16
N THR A 180 4.68 -10.28 13.03
CA THR A 180 3.73 -10.82 12.06
C THR A 180 4.23 -10.52 10.64
N GLY A 181 4.46 -11.56 9.84
CA GLY A 181 5.00 -11.45 8.48
C GLY A 181 4.02 -10.96 7.45
N GLY A 182 2.74 -10.93 7.77
CA GLY A 182 1.67 -10.62 6.84
C GLY A 182 0.36 -10.59 7.59
N THR A 183 -0.72 -10.86 6.89
CA THR A 183 -2.07 -10.79 7.46
C THR A 183 -2.67 -12.17 7.57
N PHE A 184 -3.51 -12.36 8.59
CA PHE A 184 -4.14 -13.64 8.85
C PHE A 184 -4.94 -14.11 7.62
N ASN A 185 -4.79 -15.35 7.17
CA ASN A 185 -5.57 -15.87 6.04
C ASN A 185 -5.89 -17.37 6.23
N ARG A 186 -6.81 -17.91 5.42
CA ARG A 186 -7.28 -19.30 5.60
C ARG A 186 -6.24 -20.38 5.25
N VAL A 187 -5.15 -20.02 4.58
CA VAL A 187 -4.12 -20.95 4.11
C VAL A 187 -2.93 -20.98 5.07
N GLU A 188 -2.44 -19.83 5.50
CA GLU A 188 -1.26 -19.72 6.38
C GLU A 188 -1.61 -19.53 7.85
N GLY A 189 -2.83 -19.12 8.18
CA GLY A 189 -3.16 -18.59 9.49
C GLY A 189 -2.47 -17.24 9.68
N LEU A 190 -1.84 -17.01 10.84
CA LEU A 190 -1.02 -15.82 11.10
C LEU A 190 0.44 -16.13 10.74
N PRO A 191 1.00 -15.61 9.64
CA PRO A 191 2.41 -15.79 9.36
C PRO A 191 3.26 -15.02 10.39
N VAL A 192 4.24 -15.70 11.00
CA VAL A 192 5.21 -15.12 11.94
C VAL A 192 6.58 -15.12 11.28
N VAL A 193 7.26 -13.99 11.27
CA VAL A 193 8.60 -13.84 10.67
C VAL A 193 9.65 -13.61 11.72
N VAL A 194 10.80 -14.23 11.51
CA VAL A 194 11.98 -14.09 12.36
C VAL A 194 13.22 -13.98 11.48
N GLY A 195 14.05 -12.98 11.73
CA GLY A 195 15.35 -12.92 11.08
C GLY A 195 16.04 -11.57 11.17
N PRO A 196 17.30 -11.51 10.72
CA PRO A 196 18.05 -10.27 10.71
C PRO A 196 17.65 -9.34 9.54
N LEU A 197 17.71 -8.05 9.83
CA LEU A 197 17.59 -6.96 8.88
C LEU A 197 18.86 -6.11 8.95
N PHE A 198 19.36 -5.68 7.80
CA PHE A 198 20.57 -4.89 7.70
C PHE A 198 20.28 -3.66 6.83
N ASP A 199 20.63 -2.47 7.32
CA ASP A 199 20.59 -1.21 6.57
C ASP A 199 21.94 -0.52 6.73
N TRP A 200 22.78 -0.63 5.71
CA TRP A 200 24.16 -0.18 5.73
C TRP A 200 24.42 0.86 4.65
N LYS A 201 24.97 2.00 5.05
CA LYS A 201 25.47 3.02 4.14
C LYS A 201 26.90 2.67 3.73
N LEU A 202 27.08 2.14 2.53
CA LEU A 202 28.39 1.74 1.99
C LEU A 202 29.24 2.96 1.62
N HIS A 203 28.61 3.98 1.02
CA HIS A 203 29.24 5.24 0.63
C HIS A 203 28.26 6.40 0.83
N ARG A 204 28.72 7.66 0.66
CA ARG A 204 27.89 8.87 0.88
C ARG A 204 26.51 8.80 0.19
N ASN A 205 26.45 8.21 -1.01
CA ASN A 205 25.24 8.13 -1.83
C ASN A 205 24.81 6.69 -2.14
N VAL A 206 25.32 5.68 -1.42
CA VAL A 206 25.01 4.26 -1.69
C VAL A 206 24.60 3.59 -0.39
N ARG A 207 23.42 2.97 -0.39
CA ARG A 207 22.87 2.18 0.71
C ARG A 207 22.59 0.76 0.25
N LEU A 208 22.92 -0.18 1.11
CA LEU A 208 22.63 -1.60 0.97
C LEU A 208 21.65 -2.00 2.07
N ARG A 209 20.53 -2.58 1.67
CA ARG A 209 19.57 -3.19 2.58
C ARG A 209 19.54 -4.70 2.34
N VAL A 210 19.60 -5.49 3.40
CA VAL A 210 19.48 -6.94 3.34
C VAL A 210 18.48 -7.41 4.39
N ASP A 211 17.40 -8.05 3.96
CA ASP A 211 16.40 -8.65 4.82
C ASP A 211 16.49 -10.17 4.64
N ALA A 212 16.79 -10.92 5.70
CA ALA A 212 16.88 -12.38 5.65
C ALA A 212 15.96 -12.99 6.71
N LEU A 213 14.82 -13.52 6.29
CA LEU A 213 13.70 -13.86 7.16
C LEU A 213 13.26 -15.30 6.94
N GLY A 214 13.08 -16.02 8.06
CA GLY A 214 12.31 -17.25 8.09
C GLY A 214 10.84 -16.95 8.39
N VAL A 215 9.94 -17.72 7.79
CA VAL A 215 8.49 -17.49 7.85
C VAL A 215 7.84 -18.73 8.40
N PHE A 216 7.13 -18.59 9.52
CA PHE A 216 6.42 -19.66 10.18
C PHE A 216 4.91 -19.49 9.99
N ARG A 217 4.25 -20.47 9.37
CA ARG A 217 2.81 -20.46 9.09
C ARG A 217 2.06 -21.17 10.22
N THR A 218 1.21 -20.46 10.96
CA THR A 218 0.55 -21.03 12.16
C THR A 218 -0.57 -22.02 11.86
N ALA A 219 -1.12 -22.05 10.64
CA ALA A 219 -2.15 -23.02 10.25
C ALA A 219 -1.59 -24.42 9.92
N GLY A 220 -0.26 -24.59 9.96
CA GLY A 220 0.40 -25.86 9.71
C GLY A 220 0.25 -26.89 10.84
N ASN A 221 0.30 -28.18 10.48
CA ASN A 221 0.41 -29.24 11.47
C ASN A 221 1.89 -29.39 11.86
N PHE A 222 2.22 -29.07 13.12
CA PHE A 222 3.59 -29.14 13.69
C PHE A 222 4.31 -30.49 13.52
N THR A 223 3.62 -31.51 13.02
CA THR A 223 4.14 -32.85 12.76
C THR A 223 4.87 -32.98 11.42
N ASP A 224 4.58 -32.13 10.42
CA ASP A 224 5.19 -32.24 9.08
C ASP A 224 6.28 -31.17 8.87
N LYS A 225 7.54 -31.59 9.04
CA LYS A 225 8.64 -30.69 9.43
C LYS A 225 9.23 -29.79 8.32
N ARG A 226 8.66 -29.71 7.12
CA ARG A 226 9.29 -28.97 5.99
C ARG A 226 8.37 -28.11 5.11
N SER A 227 7.05 -28.30 5.10
CA SER A 227 6.13 -27.53 4.23
C SER A 227 5.64 -26.19 4.83
N ASP A 228 5.81 -26.01 6.14
CA ASP A 228 5.19 -24.90 6.88
C ASP A 228 6.17 -23.74 7.17
N LEU A 229 7.43 -23.93 6.75
CA LEU A 229 8.50 -22.94 6.86
C LEU A 229 8.78 -22.33 5.49
N GLY A 230 8.42 -21.06 5.33
CA GLY A 230 8.82 -20.24 4.19
C GLY A 230 10.09 -19.44 4.50
N TYR A 231 10.59 -18.72 3.49
CA TYR A 231 11.71 -17.81 3.64
C TYR A 231 11.56 -16.60 2.72
N LEU A 232 12.19 -15.50 3.11
CA LEU A 232 12.38 -14.33 2.27
C LEU A 232 13.81 -13.82 2.46
N LEU A 233 14.58 -13.84 1.39
CA LEU A 233 15.85 -13.12 1.28
C LEU A 233 15.65 -11.97 0.31
N ARG A 234 15.85 -10.75 0.76
CA ARG A 234 15.81 -9.54 -0.07
C ARG A 234 17.11 -8.78 0.09
N THR A 235 17.69 -8.40 -1.04
CA THR A 235 18.90 -7.57 -1.10
C THR A 235 18.62 -6.39 -2.01
N GLU A 236 18.65 -5.18 -1.48
CA GLU A 236 18.46 -3.95 -2.25
C GLU A 236 19.71 -3.08 -2.17
N LEU A 237 20.26 -2.74 -3.32
CA LEU A 237 21.29 -1.73 -3.47
C LEU A 237 20.65 -0.48 -4.06
N ARG A 238 20.67 0.63 -3.32
CA ARG A 238 20.12 1.91 -3.74
C ARG A 238 21.22 2.97 -3.77
N ALA A 239 21.21 3.79 -4.81
CA ALA A 239 22.12 4.90 -4.93
C ALA A 239 21.45 6.18 -5.43
N GLY A 240 21.93 7.31 -4.94
CA GLY A 240 21.37 8.63 -5.22
C GLY A 240 20.08 8.93 -4.44
N GLU A 241 19.75 10.22 -4.37
CA GLU A 241 18.51 10.71 -3.75
C GLU A 241 17.48 11.15 -4.80
N THR A 242 17.91 11.93 -5.80
CA THR A 242 17.12 12.31 -6.98
C THR A 242 18.09 12.75 -8.11
N PRO A 243 18.25 12.00 -9.21
CA PRO A 243 17.61 10.72 -9.46
C PRO A 243 18.10 9.65 -8.47
N ALA A 244 17.20 8.77 -8.05
CA ALA A 244 17.57 7.56 -7.31
C ALA A 244 17.49 6.36 -8.26
N TYR A 245 18.47 5.47 -8.18
CA TYR A 245 18.49 4.22 -8.91
C TYR A 245 18.76 3.09 -7.93
N GLY A 246 18.23 1.92 -8.22
CA GLY A 246 18.49 0.77 -7.38
C GLY A 246 18.22 -0.55 -8.08
N ILE A 247 18.83 -1.57 -7.53
CA ILE A 247 18.69 -2.95 -7.95
C ILE A 247 18.30 -3.74 -6.71
N GLU A 248 17.27 -4.57 -6.85
CA GLU A 248 16.75 -5.43 -5.80
C GLU A 248 16.77 -6.88 -6.30
N PHE A 249 17.28 -7.77 -5.48
CA PHE A 249 17.19 -9.21 -5.65
C PHE A 249 16.33 -9.79 -4.53
N ARG A 250 15.47 -10.76 -4.88
CA ARG A 250 14.62 -11.48 -3.93
C ARG A 250 14.69 -12.97 -4.20
N ALA A 251 14.75 -13.77 -3.15
CA ALA A 251 14.47 -15.20 -3.16
C ALA A 251 13.40 -15.47 -2.10
N PHE A 252 12.34 -16.19 -2.47
CA PHE A 252 11.14 -16.27 -1.65
C PHE A 252 10.43 -17.62 -1.75
N ASP A 253 9.70 -17.94 -0.70
CA ASP A 253 8.71 -19.01 -0.56
C ASP A 253 7.53 -18.40 0.18
N ASP A 254 6.55 -17.89 -0.58
CA ASP A 254 5.42 -17.12 -0.05
C ASP A 254 4.07 -17.64 -0.56
N VAL A 255 3.02 -17.32 0.19
CA VAL A 255 1.64 -17.57 -0.23
C VAL A 255 1.09 -16.28 -0.81
N THR A 256 0.94 -16.25 -2.12
CA THR A 256 0.59 -15.07 -2.88
C THR A 256 -0.91 -15.06 -3.19
N PRO A 257 -1.62 -13.92 -3.04
CA PRO A 257 -3.02 -13.83 -3.42
C PRO A 257 -3.21 -13.78 -4.95
N VAL A 258 -4.27 -14.42 -5.44
CA VAL A 258 -4.69 -14.40 -6.86
C VAL A 258 -5.12 -13.00 -7.31
N GLU A 259 -5.78 -12.25 -6.42
CA GLU A 259 -6.20 -10.87 -6.67
C GLU A 259 -5.76 -9.97 -5.50
N ASP A 260 -5.04 -8.89 -5.83
CA ASP A 260 -4.39 -8.00 -4.86
C ASP A 260 -4.80 -6.52 -4.99
N TRP A 261 -5.71 -6.23 -5.91
CA TRP A 261 -6.09 -4.87 -6.33
C TRP A 261 -7.37 -4.34 -5.67
N GLY A 262 -8.15 -5.22 -5.03
CA GLY A 262 -9.38 -4.92 -4.30
C GLY A 262 -9.11 -4.48 -2.85
N LEU A 263 -9.67 -5.19 -1.87
CA LEU A 263 -9.45 -4.92 -0.45
C LEU A 263 -7.98 -4.98 -0.06
N ARG A 264 -7.55 -4.12 0.88
CA ARG A 264 -6.19 -4.17 1.46
C ARG A 264 -5.99 -5.45 2.28
N ALA A 265 -4.77 -5.98 2.28
CA ALA A 265 -4.45 -7.21 3.01
C ALA A 265 -4.84 -7.13 4.50
N GLY A 266 -4.58 -5.99 5.14
CA GLY A 266 -4.94 -5.78 6.55
C GLY A 266 -6.44 -5.97 6.81
N GLU A 267 -7.28 -5.46 5.92
CA GLU A 267 -8.74 -5.61 6.04
C GLU A 267 -9.18 -7.05 5.80
N VAL A 268 -8.63 -7.70 4.78
CA VAL A 268 -8.90 -9.13 4.51
C VAL A 268 -8.51 -9.98 5.71
N GLY A 269 -7.34 -9.74 6.30
CA GLY A 269 -6.86 -10.58 7.39
C GLY A 269 -7.60 -10.39 8.70
N TRP A 270 -8.04 -9.18 9.03
CA TRP A 270 -8.93 -8.97 10.17
C TRP A 270 -10.33 -9.56 9.93
N ALA A 271 -10.86 -9.45 8.71
CA ALA A 271 -12.13 -10.08 8.37
C ALA A 271 -12.04 -11.61 8.47
N ALA A 272 -10.93 -12.20 8.05
CA ALA A 272 -10.63 -13.62 8.20
C ALA A 272 -10.51 -14.01 9.68
N PHE A 273 -9.67 -13.31 10.46
CA PHE A 273 -9.40 -13.64 11.86
C PHE A 273 -10.60 -13.46 12.80
N LEU A 274 -11.39 -12.40 12.60
CA LEU A 274 -12.54 -12.11 13.47
C LEU A 274 -13.78 -12.88 13.01
N PHE A 275 -14.07 -12.88 11.71
CA PHE A 275 -15.37 -13.29 11.19
C PHE A 275 -15.32 -14.49 10.24
N GLN A 276 -14.17 -15.15 10.07
CA GLN A 276 -13.99 -16.25 9.12
C GLN A 276 -14.33 -15.86 7.68
N ARG A 277 -14.11 -14.59 7.32
CA ARG A 277 -14.41 -14.04 5.99
C ARG A 277 -13.14 -13.66 5.26
N ASP A 278 -12.68 -14.58 4.42
CA ASP A 278 -11.52 -14.39 3.56
C ASP A 278 -11.95 -14.11 2.11
N TYR A 279 -11.68 -12.88 1.66
CA TYR A 279 -12.07 -12.34 0.36
C TYR A 279 -10.97 -12.49 -0.71
N ARG A 280 -10.05 -13.44 -0.56
CA ARG A 280 -9.00 -13.71 -1.56
C ARG A 280 -8.88 -15.20 -1.84
N ASP A 281 -8.21 -15.55 -2.94
CA ASP A 281 -7.66 -16.90 -3.13
C ASP A 281 -6.15 -16.81 -3.15
N TYR A 282 -5.49 -17.94 -2.91
CA TYR A 282 -4.05 -17.97 -2.70
C TYR A 282 -3.39 -19.11 -3.46
N TYR A 283 -2.11 -18.97 -3.75
CA TYR A 283 -1.26 -20.02 -4.28
C TYR A 283 0.13 -19.92 -3.65
N LEU A 284 0.87 -21.03 -3.63
CA LEU A 284 2.26 -21.01 -3.20
C LEU A 284 3.11 -20.54 -4.39
N SER A 285 3.96 -19.55 -4.16
CA SER A 285 4.96 -19.10 -5.12
C SER A 285 6.34 -19.23 -4.50
N LYS A 286 7.23 -19.94 -5.20
CA LYS A 286 8.59 -20.18 -4.75
C LYS A 286 9.56 -19.91 -5.87
N GLY A 287 10.48 -18.98 -5.66
CA GLY A 287 11.40 -18.62 -6.73
C GLY A 287 12.33 -17.47 -6.40
N VAL A 288 12.78 -16.82 -7.47
CA VAL A 288 13.68 -15.68 -7.43
C VAL A 288 13.15 -14.56 -8.30
N ALA A 289 13.40 -13.32 -7.89
CA ALA A 289 13.06 -12.13 -8.65
C ALA A 289 14.20 -11.11 -8.61
N GLY A 290 14.44 -10.45 -9.72
CA GLY A 290 15.32 -9.31 -9.85
C GLY A 290 14.54 -8.09 -10.30
N ARG A 291 14.85 -6.93 -9.73
CA ARG A 291 14.22 -5.66 -10.08
C ARG A 291 15.27 -4.58 -10.23
N ALA A 292 15.13 -3.77 -11.26
CA ALA A 292 15.85 -2.51 -11.40
C ALA A 292 14.84 -1.37 -11.40
N PHE A 293 15.16 -0.28 -10.70
CA PHE A 293 14.32 0.90 -10.69
C PHE A 293 15.13 2.16 -10.91
N VAL A 294 14.48 3.14 -11.54
CA VAL A 294 14.94 4.51 -11.62
C VAL A 294 13.81 5.43 -11.18
N GLN A 295 14.16 6.40 -10.37
CA GLN A 295 13.29 7.46 -9.87
C GLN A 295 13.90 8.79 -10.32
N PRO A 296 13.61 9.24 -11.56
CA PRO A 296 14.21 10.46 -12.11
C PRO A 296 13.84 11.70 -11.30
N ASP A 297 12.59 11.75 -10.85
CA ASP A 297 12.05 12.76 -9.95
C ASP A 297 11.27 12.07 -8.82
N ARG A 298 10.86 12.83 -7.81
CA ARG A 298 10.24 12.24 -6.61
C ARG A 298 8.81 11.72 -6.86
N SER A 299 8.13 12.24 -7.88
CA SER A 299 6.78 11.82 -8.28
C SER A 299 6.78 10.67 -9.28
N LEU A 300 7.83 10.51 -10.08
CA LEU A 300 7.93 9.52 -11.16
C LEU A 300 8.89 8.39 -10.80
N ARG A 301 8.43 7.16 -10.92
CA ARG A 301 9.24 5.95 -10.76
C ARG A 301 8.97 4.97 -11.90
N LEU A 302 10.06 4.41 -12.40
CA LEU A 302 10.07 3.37 -13.42
C LEU A 302 10.74 2.13 -12.84
N ASP A 303 10.07 0.99 -12.97
CA ASP A 303 10.57 -0.30 -12.50
C ASP A 303 10.53 -1.32 -13.64
N ILE A 304 11.58 -2.13 -13.72
CA ILE A 304 11.62 -3.35 -14.53
C ILE A 304 11.87 -4.50 -13.58
N ASP A 305 11.02 -5.51 -13.63
CA ASP A 305 11.02 -6.67 -12.72
C ASP A 305 11.03 -7.95 -13.58
N ALA A 306 11.91 -8.87 -13.24
CA ALA A 306 12.00 -10.19 -13.86
C ALA A 306 11.96 -11.24 -12.76
N GLN A 307 11.00 -12.15 -12.83
CA GLN A 307 10.81 -13.21 -11.84
C GLN A 307 10.73 -14.57 -12.52
N HIS A 308 11.23 -15.57 -11.82
CA HIS A 308 11.08 -16.97 -12.17
C HIS A 308 10.66 -17.73 -10.92
N ASP A 309 9.44 -18.27 -10.94
CA ASP A 309 8.82 -18.88 -9.78
C ASP A 309 8.02 -20.13 -10.15
N TRP A 310 8.11 -21.13 -9.27
CA TRP A 310 7.24 -22.28 -9.26
C TRP A 310 5.94 -21.91 -8.54
N GLN A 311 4.81 -22.09 -9.22
CA GLN A 311 3.48 -21.82 -8.71
C GLN A 311 2.72 -23.13 -8.56
N THR A 312 2.12 -23.34 -7.38
CA THR A 312 1.30 -24.53 -7.12
C THR A 312 0.10 -24.25 -6.23
N SER A 313 -0.93 -25.07 -6.40
CA SER A 313 -2.16 -25.05 -5.64
C SER A 313 -1.95 -25.32 -4.15
N VAL A 314 -2.66 -24.59 -3.31
CA VAL A 314 -2.67 -24.78 -1.84
C VAL A 314 -4.08 -24.93 -1.32
N GLY A 315 -4.29 -25.84 -0.36
CA GLY A 315 -5.58 -26.02 0.30
C GLY A 315 -5.81 -25.03 1.44
N ALA A 316 -7.08 -24.80 1.79
CA ALA A 316 -7.43 -24.15 3.06
C ALA A 316 -7.01 -25.07 4.23
N ARG A 317 -6.51 -24.47 5.32
CA ARG A 317 -5.93 -25.20 6.47
C ARG A 317 -6.68 -24.96 7.79
N ASP A 318 -7.93 -24.52 7.69
CA ASP A 318 -8.85 -24.27 8.81
C ASP A 318 -8.22 -23.62 10.07
N PRO A 319 -7.58 -22.44 9.95
CA PRO A 319 -6.99 -21.79 11.11
C PRO A 319 -8.05 -21.27 12.09
N TRP A 320 -7.68 -21.21 13.37
CA TRP A 320 -8.55 -20.75 14.46
C TRP A 320 -8.98 -19.28 14.30
N THR A 321 -10.26 -18.98 14.54
CA THR A 321 -10.81 -17.60 14.54
C THR A 321 -11.48 -17.24 15.86
N VAL A 322 -11.69 -15.94 16.09
CA VAL A 322 -12.23 -15.42 17.35
C VAL A 322 -13.73 -15.69 17.51
N PHE A 323 -14.57 -15.30 16.53
CA PHE A 323 -16.03 -15.35 16.69
C PHE A 323 -16.70 -16.52 15.96
N ARG A 324 -16.02 -17.19 15.02
CA ARG A 324 -16.62 -18.25 14.19
C ARG A 324 -15.66 -19.41 13.97
N ASN A 325 -15.61 -20.34 14.93
CA ASN A 325 -14.67 -21.46 14.89
C ASN A 325 -15.32 -22.83 14.64
N SER A 326 -16.62 -22.86 14.34
CA SER A 326 -17.38 -24.11 14.12
C SER A 326 -17.82 -24.33 12.67
N GLU A 327 -17.72 -23.30 11.82
CA GLU A 327 -18.03 -23.40 10.39
C GLU A 327 -16.76 -23.85 9.65
N ALA A 328 -16.91 -24.59 8.54
CA ALA A 328 -15.78 -24.94 7.67
C ALA A 328 -15.36 -23.71 6.86
N TRP A 329 -14.06 -23.54 6.61
CA TRP A 329 -13.60 -22.45 5.74
C TRP A 329 -13.99 -22.69 4.29
N ARG A 330 -14.16 -21.59 3.55
CA ARG A 330 -14.32 -21.64 2.10
C ARG A 330 -13.12 -22.36 1.47
N PRO A 331 -13.33 -23.38 0.61
CA PRO A 331 -12.24 -24.04 -0.10
C PRO A 331 -11.43 -23.05 -0.94
N ASN A 332 -10.11 -23.26 -1.01
CA ASN A 332 -9.26 -22.49 -1.92
C ASN A 332 -9.33 -23.09 -3.32
N ALA A 333 -9.50 -22.25 -4.35
CA ALA A 333 -9.59 -22.74 -5.71
C ALA A 333 -8.23 -23.31 -6.18
N PRO A 334 -8.22 -24.46 -6.88
CA PRO A 334 -7.00 -24.94 -7.52
C PRO A 334 -6.61 -24.00 -8.66
N ILE A 335 -5.30 -23.88 -8.88
CA ILE A 335 -4.69 -23.03 -9.91
C ILE A 335 -4.03 -23.89 -11.00
N ASP A 336 -3.59 -23.28 -12.10
CA ASP A 336 -2.76 -24.01 -13.07
C ASP A 336 -1.32 -24.01 -12.56
N ASP A 337 -0.81 -25.20 -12.21
CA ASP A 337 0.51 -25.39 -11.63
C ASP A 337 1.60 -25.29 -12.71
N GLY A 338 2.80 -24.85 -12.35
CA GLY A 338 3.93 -24.81 -13.29
C GLY A 338 5.02 -23.80 -12.90
N HIS A 339 6.07 -23.73 -13.71
CA HIS A 339 7.11 -22.71 -13.58
C HIS A 339 6.84 -21.54 -14.53
N TYR A 340 6.71 -20.36 -13.96
CA TYR A 340 6.44 -19.14 -14.70
C TYR A 340 7.67 -18.25 -14.72
N THR A 341 7.99 -17.70 -15.89
CA THR A 341 8.95 -16.62 -16.03
C THR A 341 8.20 -15.37 -16.45
N THR A 342 8.16 -14.36 -15.59
CA THR A 342 7.44 -13.11 -15.84
C THR A 342 8.42 -11.95 -15.96
N LEU A 343 8.27 -11.16 -17.01
CA LEU A 343 8.91 -9.86 -17.18
C LEU A 343 7.84 -8.77 -17.07
N ALA A 344 8.06 -7.78 -16.22
CA ALA A 344 7.12 -6.70 -15.99
C ALA A 344 7.77 -5.31 -16.02
N GLY A 345 7.08 -4.36 -16.65
CA GLY A 345 7.41 -2.95 -16.61
C GLY A 345 6.35 -2.17 -15.85
N THR A 346 6.75 -1.37 -14.86
CA THR A 346 5.84 -0.54 -14.06
C THR A 346 6.21 0.93 -14.14
N LEU A 347 5.21 1.76 -14.40
CA LEU A 347 5.28 3.21 -14.35
C LEU A 347 4.41 3.68 -13.19
N THR A 348 5.00 4.42 -12.25
CA THR A 348 4.27 5.04 -11.13
C THR A 348 4.46 6.54 -11.15
N PHE A 349 3.36 7.27 -11.11
CA PHE A 349 3.32 8.72 -10.95
C PHE A 349 2.49 9.08 -9.73
N ASP A 350 3.11 9.60 -8.67
CA ASP A 350 2.48 9.92 -7.39
C ASP A 350 2.78 11.37 -6.99
N THR A 351 1.73 12.19 -6.98
CA THR A 351 1.77 13.60 -6.53
C THR A 351 0.85 13.84 -5.34
N ARG A 352 0.43 12.76 -4.65
CA ARG A 352 -0.42 12.87 -3.47
C ARG A 352 0.29 13.65 -2.37
N ASN A 353 -0.47 14.51 -1.69
CA ASN A 353 0.02 15.30 -0.57
C ASN A 353 0.34 14.46 0.68
N ASP A 354 -0.41 13.37 0.86
CA ASP A 354 -0.25 12.36 1.90
C ASP A 354 -0.64 11.01 1.28
N ARG A 355 0.03 9.94 1.65
CA ARG A 355 -0.19 8.61 1.05
C ARG A 355 -1.17 7.73 1.79
N LEU A 356 -1.29 7.95 3.10
CA LEU A 356 -2.21 7.21 3.95
C LEU A 356 -3.57 7.90 3.93
N GLU A 357 -3.58 9.23 3.99
CA GLU A 357 -4.80 10.04 3.97
C GLU A 357 -4.72 11.16 2.92
N PRO A 358 -4.68 10.82 1.63
CA PRO A 358 -4.62 11.83 0.56
C PRO A 358 -5.83 12.77 0.61
N THR A 359 -5.55 14.07 0.53
CA THR A 359 -6.57 15.13 0.40
C THR A 359 -6.50 15.86 -0.93
N ALA A 360 -5.34 15.80 -1.61
CA ALA A 360 -5.10 16.39 -2.91
C ALA A 360 -4.01 15.62 -3.66
N GLY A 361 -4.06 15.66 -5.00
CA GLY A 361 -3.01 15.13 -5.86
C GLY A 361 -3.50 14.05 -6.82
N TRP A 362 -2.55 13.43 -7.52
CA TRP A 362 -2.81 12.36 -8.47
C TRP A 362 -1.98 11.13 -8.11
N PHE A 363 -2.55 9.96 -8.34
CA PHE A 363 -1.80 8.71 -8.33
C PHE A 363 -2.13 7.95 -9.60
N LEU A 364 -1.13 7.62 -10.38
CA LEU A 364 -1.24 6.80 -11.57
C LEU A 364 -0.24 5.66 -11.46
N ARG A 365 -0.71 4.45 -11.75
CA ARG A 365 0.14 3.28 -11.90
C ARG A 365 -0.27 2.52 -13.15
N ALA A 366 0.68 2.28 -14.03
CA ALA A 366 0.52 1.39 -15.18
C ALA A 366 1.53 0.25 -15.06
N ARG A 367 1.07 -0.98 -15.26
CA ARG A 367 1.91 -2.18 -15.20
C ARG A 367 1.61 -3.08 -16.39
N PHE A 368 2.63 -3.35 -17.19
CA PHE A 368 2.58 -4.34 -18.26
C PHE A 368 3.38 -5.56 -17.83
N GLU A 369 2.82 -6.75 -18.07
CA GLU A 369 3.44 -8.02 -17.74
C GLU A 369 3.41 -8.94 -18.96
N ASN A 370 4.51 -9.63 -19.21
CA ASN A 370 4.60 -10.73 -20.15
C ASN A 370 5.10 -11.95 -19.38
N SER A 371 4.36 -13.06 -19.44
CA SER A 371 4.70 -14.28 -18.72
C SER A 371 4.73 -15.46 -19.67
N ARG A 372 5.66 -16.37 -19.44
CA ARG A 372 5.80 -17.64 -20.17
C ARG A 372 5.96 -18.80 -19.21
N SER A 373 5.54 -19.99 -19.62
CA SER A 373 5.79 -21.24 -18.89
C SER A 373 6.00 -22.38 -19.88
N GLU A 374 6.96 -23.25 -19.59
CA GLU A 374 7.29 -24.39 -20.44
C GLU A 374 6.59 -25.68 -19.99
N ASP A 375 6.09 -25.70 -18.77
CA ASP A 375 5.62 -26.89 -18.06
C ASP A 375 4.29 -26.67 -17.32
N VAL A 376 3.48 -25.73 -17.81
CA VAL A 376 2.15 -25.48 -17.24
C VAL A 376 1.30 -26.75 -17.26
N ILE A 377 0.64 -27.02 -16.14
CA ILE A 377 -0.28 -28.12 -15.92
C ILE A 377 -1.69 -27.52 -15.73
N PRO A 378 -2.51 -27.45 -16.80
CA PRO A 378 -3.81 -26.82 -16.72
C PRO A 378 -4.81 -27.67 -15.92
N GLN A 379 -5.67 -27.01 -15.16
CA GLN A 379 -6.78 -27.68 -14.46
C GLN A 379 -7.81 -28.21 -15.47
N THR A 380 -8.14 -29.50 -15.36
CA THR A 380 -9.02 -30.23 -16.29
C THR A 380 -10.50 -29.87 -16.15
N GLY A 381 -10.92 -29.36 -14.99
CA GLY A 381 -12.30 -28.98 -14.69
C GLY A 381 -12.77 -27.65 -15.30
N VAL A 382 -11.94 -26.98 -16.10
CA VAL A 382 -12.27 -25.67 -16.71
C VAL A 382 -12.79 -25.87 -18.14
N PRO A 383 -14.07 -25.58 -18.43
CA PRO A 383 -14.63 -25.78 -19.75
C PRO A 383 -14.13 -24.75 -20.76
N ALA A 384 -14.14 -25.14 -22.05
CA ALA A 384 -13.75 -24.29 -23.17
C ALA A 384 -14.58 -23.01 -23.28
N SER A 385 -15.81 -22.97 -22.72
CA SER A 385 -16.69 -21.79 -22.65
C SER A 385 -16.16 -20.70 -21.71
N VAL A 386 -15.35 -21.08 -20.73
CA VAL A 386 -14.72 -20.17 -19.75
C VAL A 386 -13.30 -19.83 -20.17
N ARG A 387 -12.54 -20.82 -20.66
CA ARG A 387 -11.15 -20.64 -21.06
C ARG A 387 -10.77 -21.64 -22.13
N ALA A 388 -10.14 -21.19 -23.21
CA ALA A 388 -9.59 -22.13 -24.19
C ALA A 388 -8.44 -22.97 -23.57
N PRO A 389 -8.19 -24.19 -24.06
CA PRO A 389 -7.09 -25.03 -23.56
C PRO A 389 -5.77 -24.28 -23.63
N LEU A 390 -4.95 -24.42 -22.59
CA LEU A 390 -3.60 -23.87 -22.60
C LEU A 390 -2.67 -24.77 -23.43
N PRO A 391 -1.77 -24.21 -24.26
CA PRO A 391 -0.68 -24.97 -24.85
C PRO A 391 0.20 -25.61 -23.77
N THR A 392 0.47 -26.90 -23.88
CA THR A 392 1.36 -27.65 -22.97
C THR A 392 2.60 -28.19 -23.69
N ASP A 393 2.91 -27.63 -24.86
CA ASP A 393 4.05 -27.99 -25.72
C ASP A 393 5.30 -27.13 -25.43
N GLY A 394 5.25 -26.34 -24.36
CA GLY A 394 6.30 -25.40 -23.96
C GLY A 394 6.20 -24.01 -24.59
N SER A 395 5.21 -23.75 -25.44
CA SER A 395 5.03 -22.45 -26.10
C SER A 395 4.20 -21.43 -25.31
N TYR A 396 3.68 -21.81 -24.15
CA TYR A 396 2.67 -21.04 -23.43
C TYR A 396 3.18 -19.66 -22.99
N ALA A 397 2.55 -18.60 -23.49
CA ALA A 397 2.88 -17.23 -23.15
C ALA A 397 1.67 -16.28 -23.22
N PHE A 398 1.54 -15.39 -22.24
CA PHE A 398 0.46 -14.40 -22.18
C PHE A 398 0.96 -13.03 -21.72
N SER A 399 0.18 -11.99 -22.02
CA SER A 399 0.46 -10.62 -21.62
C SER A 399 -0.73 -9.96 -20.93
N ARG A 400 -0.44 -9.16 -19.90
CA ARG A 400 -1.42 -8.43 -19.10
C ARG A 400 -1.07 -6.96 -19.00
N LEU A 401 -2.10 -6.13 -18.84
CA LEU A 401 -1.95 -4.71 -18.56
C LEU A 401 -2.87 -4.33 -17.41
N PHE A 402 -2.33 -3.57 -16.45
CA PHE A 402 -3.07 -2.95 -15.36
C PHE A 402 -2.86 -1.45 -15.37
N PHE A 403 -3.93 -0.74 -15.06
CA PHE A 403 -3.98 0.71 -14.97
C PHE A 403 -4.81 1.09 -13.73
N ASP A 404 -4.20 1.77 -12.76
CA ASP A 404 -4.86 2.32 -11.58
C ASP A 404 -4.63 3.83 -11.55
N PHE A 405 -5.69 4.60 -11.74
CA PHE A 405 -5.67 6.04 -11.76
C PHE A 405 -6.57 6.60 -10.67
N ARG A 406 -6.03 7.48 -9.84
CA ARG A 406 -6.74 8.08 -8.72
C ARG A 406 -6.53 9.58 -8.68
N ARG A 407 -7.62 10.30 -8.38
CA ARG A 407 -7.63 11.76 -8.20
C ARG A 407 -8.23 12.10 -6.84
N TYR A 408 -7.49 12.89 -6.08
CA TYR A 408 -7.91 13.44 -4.80
C TYR A 408 -8.08 14.94 -4.94
N THR A 409 -9.25 15.45 -4.55
CA THR A 409 -9.57 16.88 -4.63
C THR A 409 -10.28 17.32 -3.36
N ARG A 410 -9.74 18.35 -2.70
CA ARG A 410 -10.43 19.05 -1.62
C ARG A 410 -11.47 19.99 -2.23
N VAL A 411 -12.74 19.81 -1.87
CA VAL A 411 -13.86 20.64 -2.36
C VAL A 411 -14.30 21.69 -1.34
N SER A 412 -14.06 21.47 -0.06
CA SER A 412 -14.27 22.44 1.02
C SER A 412 -13.22 22.23 2.13
N PRO A 413 -13.14 23.10 3.16
CA PRO A 413 -12.18 22.91 4.26
C PRO A 413 -12.31 21.54 4.96
N SER A 414 -13.53 20.99 5.02
CA SER A 414 -13.87 19.71 5.63
C SER A 414 -14.29 18.61 4.63
N GLY A 415 -14.38 18.94 3.34
CA GLY A 415 -14.94 18.07 2.30
C GLY A 415 -13.89 17.67 1.26
N ARG A 416 -13.83 16.38 0.95
CA ARG A 416 -12.92 15.80 -0.05
C ARG A 416 -13.66 14.84 -0.98
N ILE A 417 -13.27 14.85 -2.26
CA ILE A 417 -13.70 13.89 -3.27
C ILE A 417 -12.49 13.06 -3.70
N LYS A 418 -12.67 11.75 -3.74
CA LYS A 418 -11.73 10.80 -4.31
C LYS A 418 -12.38 10.09 -5.50
N LEU A 419 -11.64 9.99 -6.58
CA LEU A 419 -12.05 9.26 -7.78
C LEU A 419 -11.00 8.21 -8.08
N ARG A 420 -11.42 7.01 -8.47
CA ARG A 420 -10.54 5.93 -8.95
C ARG A 420 -11.10 5.34 -10.23
N LEU A 421 -10.24 5.17 -11.23
CA LEU A 421 -10.48 4.38 -12.42
C LEU A 421 -9.45 3.27 -12.42
N PHE A 422 -9.90 2.02 -12.42
CA PHE A 422 -9.02 0.87 -12.54
C PHE A 422 -9.45 0.00 -13.72
N ALA A 423 -8.49 -0.46 -14.49
CA ALA A 423 -8.69 -1.39 -15.58
C ALA A 423 -7.54 -2.39 -15.60
N GLY A 424 -7.84 -3.66 -15.84
CA GLY A 424 -6.83 -4.70 -15.78
C GLY A 424 -7.22 -5.94 -16.57
N GLY A 425 -6.23 -6.71 -17.01
CA GLY A 425 -6.45 -8.05 -17.55
C GLY A 425 -5.64 -8.38 -18.80
N TRP A 426 -6.10 -9.39 -19.53
CA TRP A 426 -5.45 -9.93 -20.72
C TRP A 426 -5.38 -8.92 -21.87
N VAL A 427 -4.19 -8.76 -22.47
CA VAL A 427 -3.99 -7.88 -23.64
C VAL A 427 -3.39 -8.59 -24.86
N GLY A 428 -2.90 -9.83 -24.72
CA GLY A 428 -2.38 -10.60 -25.84
C GLY A 428 -1.76 -11.93 -25.42
N GLY A 429 -1.46 -12.79 -26.41
CA GLY A 429 -0.93 -14.13 -26.22
C GLY A 429 -2.02 -15.17 -25.94
N ASP A 430 -1.66 -16.24 -25.24
CA ASP A 430 -2.53 -17.35 -24.86
C ASP A 430 -3.52 -16.98 -23.75
N PRO A 431 -4.54 -17.82 -23.46
CA PRO A 431 -5.48 -17.59 -22.37
C PRO A 431 -4.78 -17.48 -21.01
N LEU A 432 -5.31 -16.67 -20.11
CA LEU A 432 -4.74 -16.51 -18.77
C LEU A 432 -4.87 -17.80 -17.94
N PRO A 433 -3.86 -18.14 -17.12
CA PRO A 433 -3.99 -19.21 -16.15
C PRO A 433 -4.89 -18.73 -14.99
N LEU A 434 -5.51 -19.67 -14.26
CA LEU A 434 -6.56 -19.39 -13.28
C LEU A 434 -6.12 -18.38 -12.20
N GLN A 435 -4.88 -18.48 -11.73
CA GLN A 435 -4.28 -17.59 -10.73
C GLN A 435 -4.02 -16.16 -11.24
N GLN A 436 -4.24 -15.88 -12.53
CA GLN A 436 -4.10 -14.54 -13.11
C GLN A 436 -5.42 -13.95 -13.60
N ARG A 437 -6.53 -14.67 -13.40
CA ARG A 437 -7.88 -14.23 -13.79
C ARG A 437 -8.51 -13.35 -12.72
N LEU A 438 -9.55 -12.63 -13.14
CA LEU A 438 -10.10 -11.49 -12.41
C LEU A 438 -11.58 -11.70 -12.11
N SER A 439 -12.07 -10.91 -11.17
CA SER A 439 -13.47 -10.86 -10.76
C SER A 439 -13.86 -9.45 -10.31
N THR A 440 -15.13 -9.22 -10.03
CA THR A 440 -15.59 -7.99 -9.37
C THR A 440 -16.76 -8.29 -8.43
N GLY A 441 -16.91 -7.48 -7.38
CA GLY A 441 -17.86 -7.69 -6.29
C GLY A 441 -17.20 -7.67 -4.92
N GLY A 442 -18.02 -7.82 -3.88
CA GLY A 442 -17.57 -7.85 -2.50
C GLY A 442 -17.35 -6.46 -1.88
N PRO A 443 -16.83 -6.39 -0.65
CA PRO A 443 -16.70 -5.12 0.09
C PRO A 443 -15.85 -4.04 -0.58
N ASP A 444 -14.99 -4.41 -1.54
CA ASP A 444 -14.32 -3.56 -2.53
C ASP A 444 -14.06 -4.45 -3.76
N PRO A 445 -14.31 -4.01 -5.01
CA PRO A 445 -14.64 -2.65 -5.42
C PRO A 445 -16.13 -2.25 -5.38
N LEU A 446 -17.05 -3.20 -5.22
CA LEU A 446 -18.50 -3.00 -5.37
C LEU A 446 -19.26 -3.44 -4.11
N ALA A 447 -19.28 -2.57 -3.09
CA ALA A 447 -19.78 -2.88 -1.75
C ALA A 447 -21.27 -3.32 -1.70
N GLY A 448 -22.06 -2.95 -2.71
CA GLY A 448 -23.47 -3.36 -2.84
C GLY A 448 -23.65 -4.82 -3.30
N TYR A 449 -22.58 -5.49 -3.74
CA TYR A 449 -22.61 -6.82 -4.30
C TYR A 449 -21.94 -7.87 -3.41
N GLY A 450 -22.34 -9.13 -3.56
CA GLY A 450 -21.69 -10.26 -2.92
C GLY A 450 -20.24 -10.43 -3.37
N PHE A 451 -19.44 -11.16 -2.57
CA PHE A 451 -18.08 -11.50 -2.94
C PHE A 451 -18.05 -12.18 -4.31
N ARG A 452 -17.23 -11.65 -5.23
CA ARG A 452 -17.08 -12.17 -6.60
C ARG A 452 -18.41 -12.36 -7.35
N ALA A 453 -19.33 -11.42 -7.18
CA ALA A 453 -20.64 -11.44 -7.84
C ALA A 453 -20.55 -11.56 -9.37
N SER A 454 -19.52 -10.96 -9.99
CA SER A 454 -19.18 -11.20 -11.40
C SER A 454 -17.78 -11.79 -11.50
N ALA A 455 -17.73 -13.11 -11.69
CA ALA A 455 -16.49 -13.89 -11.74
C ALA A 455 -16.34 -14.75 -12.99
N CYS A 456 -17.30 -14.72 -13.93
CA CYS A 456 -17.25 -15.50 -15.18
C CYS A 456 -17.04 -17.01 -14.99
N ASN A 457 -17.50 -17.57 -13.87
CA ASN A 457 -17.26 -18.96 -13.45
C ASN A 457 -18.52 -19.84 -13.51
N GLY A 458 -19.66 -19.32 -13.99
CA GLY A 458 -20.95 -20.00 -13.93
C GLY A 458 -21.03 -21.33 -14.70
N ASP A 459 -20.20 -21.49 -15.74
CA ASP A 459 -20.14 -22.74 -16.52
C ASP A 459 -19.20 -23.80 -15.89
N ILE A 460 -18.43 -23.44 -14.85
CA ILE A 460 -17.53 -24.37 -14.17
C ILE A 460 -18.35 -25.23 -13.21
N ILE A 461 -18.60 -26.48 -13.59
CA ILE A 461 -19.40 -27.44 -12.80
C ILE A 461 -18.57 -28.52 -12.10
N ASP A 462 -17.26 -28.54 -12.34
CA ASP A 462 -16.37 -29.55 -11.76
C ASP A 462 -16.37 -29.45 -10.21
N PRO A 463 -16.52 -30.58 -9.49
CA PRO A 463 -16.55 -30.60 -8.04
C PRO A 463 -15.34 -29.94 -7.36
N ALA A 464 -14.16 -29.92 -8.00
CA ALA A 464 -12.96 -29.30 -7.46
C ALA A 464 -13.10 -27.78 -7.25
N PHE A 465 -14.02 -27.13 -7.98
CA PHE A 465 -14.30 -25.70 -7.88
C PHE A 465 -15.54 -25.37 -7.06
N ARG A 466 -16.26 -26.37 -6.55
CA ARG A 466 -17.48 -26.16 -5.77
C ARG A 466 -17.20 -25.29 -4.55
N ASP A 467 -18.01 -24.26 -4.36
CA ASP A 467 -17.92 -23.28 -3.27
C ASP A 467 -16.59 -22.51 -3.18
N THR A 468 -15.67 -22.68 -4.14
CA THR A 468 -14.41 -21.93 -4.18
C THR A 468 -14.61 -20.47 -4.58
N HIS A 469 -15.70 -20.14 -5.28
CA HIS A 469 -15.93 -18.82 -5.87
C HIS A 469 -14.77 -18.35 -6.78
N LEU A 470 -14.17 -19.23 -7.58
CA LEU A 470 -13.05 -18.93 -8.48
C LEU A 470 -13.28 -17.66 -9.33
N ALA A 471 -12.27 -16.78 -9.40
CA ALA A 471 -12.20 -15.69 -10.37
C ALA A 471 -11.81 -16.23 -11.74
N ALA A 472 -12.64 -16.00 -12.76
CA ALA A 472 -12.45 -16.56 -14.09
C ALA A 472 -12.59 -15.54 -15.23
N CYS A 473 -12.77 -14.24 -14.97
CA CYS A 473 -12.83 -13.25 -16.04
C CYS A 473 -11.43 -12.90 -16.59
N ASP A 474 -11.37 -12.49 -17.86
CA ASP A 474 -10.11 -12.11 -18.52
C ASP A 474 -9.76 -10.64 -18.34
N ARG A 475 -10.78 -9.77 -18.23
CA ARG A 475 -10.63 -8.32 -18.10
C ARG A 475 -11.61 -7.76 -17.08
N VAL A 476 -11.21 -6.67 -16.44
CA VAL A 476 -12.03 -5.87 -15.52
C VAL A 476 -11.85 -4.39 -15.80
N ILE A 477 -12.92 -3.62 -15.61
CA ILE A 477 -12.90 -2.16 -15.55
C ILE A 477 -13.81 -1.69 -14.41
N LEU A 478 -13.38 -0.70 -13.66
CA LEU A 478 -14.14 -0.13 -12.56
C LEU A 478 -13.89 1.37 -12.42
N ALA A 479 -14.92 2.08 -12.00
CA ALA A 479 -14.91 3.48 -11.61
C ALA A 479 -15.51 3.59 -10.21
N GLN A 480 -14.80 4.26 -9.31
CA GLN A 480 -15.22 4.45 -7.92
C GLN A 480 -15.15 5.94 -7.59
N ALA A 481 -16.16 6.43 -6.88
CA ALA A 481 -16.22 7.79 -6.37
C ALA A 481 -16.56 7.76 -4.88
N GLU A 482 -15.77 8.47 -4.09
CA GLU A 482 -15.98 8.67 -2.66
C GLU A 482 -16.05 10.17 -2.37
N TYR A 483 -17.15 10.62 -1.77
CA TYR A 483 -17.22 11.91 -1.12
C TYR A 483 -17.11 11.72 0.39
N ARG A 484 -16.33 12.57 1.05
CA ARG A 484 -16.15 12.55 2.50
C ARG A 484 -16.22 13.94 3.08
N GLY A 485 -17.09 14.14 4.07
CA GLY A 485 -17.30 15.40 4.75
C GLY A 485 -17.25 15.23 6.27
N HIS A 486 -16.46 16.06 6.95
CA HIS A 486 -16.38 16.03 8.41
C HIS A 486 -17.68 16.57 9.03
N LEU A 487 -18.33 15.76 9.88
CA LEU A 487 -19.48 16.19 10.67
C LEU A 487 -18.99 16.74 12.01
N SER A 488 -19.06 18.05 12.18
CA SER A 488 -18.83 18.68 13.47
C SER A 488 -20.08 18.57 14.34
N LEU A 489 -20.31 17.39 14.93
CA LEU A 489 -21.40 17.21 15.90
C LEU A 489 -21.05 17.92 17.21
N HIS A 490 -21.56 19.13 17.38
CA HIS A 490 -21.44 19.88 18.63
C HIS A 490 -22.49 19.37 19.62
N TRP A 491 -22.38 18.12 20.08
CA TRP A 491 -23.25 17.61 21.13
C TRP A 491 -22.61 17.90 22.49
N SER A 492 -22.94 19.05 23.08
CA SER A 492 -22.63 19.31 24.47
C SER A 492 -23.79 18.78 25.32
N TYR A 493 -23.60 17.64 25.97
CA TYR A 493 -24.37 17.29 27.16
C TYR A 493 -23.55 17.72 28.38
N GLY A 494 -24.19 18.46 29.27
CA GLY A 494 -23.55 19.35 30.24
C GLY A 494 -22.68 18.68 31.31
N SER A 495 -21.91 19.58 31.94
CA SER A 495 -21.11 19.45 33.17
C SER A 495 -19.89 18.54 33.13
N ALA A 496 -18.72 19.12 32.80
CA ALA A 496 -17.47 18.73 33.43
C ALA A 496 -16.71 20.00 33.83
N ALA A 497 -16.53 20.17 35.15
CA ALA A 497 -15.76 21.25 35.75
C ALA A 497 -14.26 21.14 35.38
N PRO A 498 -13.45 22.21 35.52
CA PRO A 498 -12.08 22.27 34.99
C PRO A 498 -11.02 21.39 35.68
N GLN A 499 -11.40 20.36 36.44
CA GLN A 499 -10.47 19.59 37.29
C GLN A 499 -10.26 18.11 36.92
N ASP A 500 -10.92 17.57 35.90
CA ASP A 500 -10.73 16.16 35.48
C ASP A 500 -9.99 16.00 34.13
N GLU A 501 -8.83 16.67 33.96
CA GLU A 501 -7.93 16.40 32.82
C GLU A 501 -7.13 15.08 32.97
N SER A 502 -7.19 14.41 34.13
CA SER A 502 -6.47 13.15 34.42
C SER A 502 -7.22 11.87 34.04
N ALA A 503 -8.48 11.96 33.63
CA ALA A 503 -9.34 10.82 33.31
C ALA A 503 -9.80 10.76 31.84
N LYS A 504 -8.97 11.22 30.89
CA LYS A 504 -9.23 10.98 29.47
C LYS A 504 -8.88 9.52 29.15
N PHE A 505 -9.91 8.72 28.92
CA PHE A 505 -9.80 7.42 28.25
C PHE A 505 -8.88 7.53 27.02
N PRO A 506 -8.13 6.48 26.65
CA PRO A 506 -7.24 6.49 25.47
C PRO A 506 -7.97 6.72 24.13
N PHE A 507 -9.30 6.90 24.14
CA PHE A 507 -10.17 7.07 22.98
C PHE A 507 -10.60 8.55 22.82
N THR A 508 -9.81 9.36 22.11
CA THR A 508 -10.35 10.61 21.55
C THR A 508 -10.94 10.31 20.17
N LEU A 509 -12.25 10.08 20.11
CA LEU A 509 -12.99 9.99 18.85
C LEU A 509 -12.98 11.38 18.19
N GLN A 510 -12.26 11.54 17.08
CA GLN A 510 -12.49 12.68 16.19
C GLN A 510 -13.93 12.59 15.66
N GLY A 511 -14.55 13.74 15.38
CA GLY A 511 -15.92 13.78 14.87
C GLY A 511 -16.08 12.85 13.65
N PRO A 512 -17.22 12.14 13.52
CA PRO A 512 -17.44 11.22 12.41
C PRO A 512 -17.33 11.94 11.07
N ASP A 513 -16.73 11.28 10.09
CA ASP A 513 -16.84 11.71 8.71
C ASP A 513 -18.02 11.00 8.04
N LEU A 514 -18.90 11.78 7.41
CA LEU A 514 -19.92 11.23 6.52
C LEU A 514 -19.25 10.82 5.20
N VAL A 515 -19.52 9.61 4.75
CA VAL A 515 -18.97 9.08 3.50
C VAL A 515 -20.11 8.69 2.56
N VAL A 516 -20.04 9.15 1.31
CA VAL A 516 -20.94 8.73 0.23
C VAL A 516 -20.12 8.01 -0.83
N LEU A 517 -20.60 6.85 -1.25
CA LEU A 517 -19.93 5.94 -2.17
C LEU A 517 -20.78 5.79 -3.44
N ALA A 518 -20.12 5.81 -4.58
CA ALA A 518 -20.73 5.44 -5.86
C ALA A 518 -19.72 4.66 -6.67
N ASP A 519 -20.05 3.40 -6.94
CA ASP A 519 -19.15 2.47 -7.60
C ASP A 519 -19.83 1.84 -8.81
N ALA A 520 -19.07 1.65 -9.88
CA ALA A 520 -19.53 0.97 -11.06
C ALA A 520 -18.39 0.16 -11.68
N GLY A 521 -18.68 -1.02 -12.19
CA GLY A 521 -17.66 -1.83 -12.84
C GLY A 521 -18.22 -3.02 -13.61
N GLN A 522 -17.34 -3.65 -14.36
CA GLN A 522 -17.64 -4.83 -15.14
C GLN A 522 -16.41 -5.74 -15.24
N ALA A 523 -16.64 -7.05 -15.21
CA ALA A 523 -15.65 -8.06 -15.54
C ALA A 523 -16.20 -8.98 -16.64
N TRP A 524 -15.37 -9.42 -17.58
CA TRP A 524 -15.84 -10.19 -18.74
C TRP A 524 -14.79 -11.15 -19.32
N LEU A 525 -15.27 -12.08 -20.15
CA LEU A 525 -14.47 -13.01 -20.95
C LEU A 525 -14.18 -12.42 -22.33
N VAL A 526 -12.95 -12.58 -22.81
CA VAL A 526 -12.55 -12.12 -24.14
C VAL A 526 -12.69 -13.25 -25.16
N GLY A 527 -13.30 -12.97 -26.30
CA GLY A 527 -13.44 -13.95 -27.40
C GLY A 527 -14.62 -13.68 -28.32
N SER A 528 -14.85 -14.60 -29.26
CA SER A 528 -15.86 -14.49 -30.33
C SER A 528 -17.13 -15.32 -30.09
N GLY A 529 -17.28 -15.94 -28.91
CA GLY A 529 -18.41 -16.80 -28.56
C GLY A 529 -19.53 -16.08 -27.78
N PRO A 530 -20.67 -16.76 -27.53
CA PRO A 530 -21.74 -16.25 -26.67
C PRO A 530 -21.21 -15.87 -25.29
N GLY A 531 -21.67 -14.74 -24.73
CA GLY A 531 -21.24 -14.26 -23.42
C GLY A 531 -19.80 -13.70 -23.38
N ARG A 532 -19.13 -13.59 -24.53
CA ARG A 532 -17.79 -13.02 -24.64
C ARG A 532 -17.79 -11.71 -25.41
N LEU A 533 -16.82 -10.87 -25.12
CA LEU A 533 -16.58 -9.64 -25.86
C LEU A 533 -15.30 -9.76 -26.71
N PRO A 534 -15.35 -9.34 -27.98
CA PRO A 534 -14.15 -9.26 -28.82
C PRO A 534 -13.05 -8.40 -28.18
N ALA A 535 -11.79 -8.74 -28.46
CA ALA A 535 -10.62 -8.11 -27.83
C ALA A 535 -10.50 -6.60 -28.10
N ASP A 536 -11.09 -6.11 -29.18
CA ASP A 536 -11.10 -4.71 -29.64
C ASP A 536 -12.31 -3.90 -29.10
N ARG A 537 -13.19 -4.52 -28.31
CA ARG A 537 -14.40 -3.88 -27.78
C ARG A 537 -14.39 -3.77 -26.26
N LEU A 538 -15.11 -2.76 -25.77
CA LEU A 538 -15.42 -2.54 -24.36
C LEU A 538 -16.88 -2.90 -24.06
N PRO A 539 -17.20 -3.30 -22.82
CA PRO A 539 -18.58 -3.56 -22.41
C PRO A 539 -19.45 -2.29 -22.52
N THR A 540 -20.69 -2.45 -22.95
CA THR A 540 -21.67 -1.35 -22.98
C THR A 540 -22.08 -0.98 -21.56
N LEU A 541 -22.38 0.31 -21.31
CA LEU A 541 -22.74 0.82 -19.98
C LEU A 541 -23.95 0.10 -19.36
N GLY A 542 -24.88 -0.39 -20.18
CA GLY A 542 -26.05 -1.14 -19.70
C GLY A 542 -25.72 -2.50 -19.07
N SER A 543 -24.51 -3.03 -19.30
CA SER A 543 -24.05 -4.27 -18.67
C SER A 543 -23.37 -4.06 -17.31
N TRP A 544 -23.07 -2.82 -16.94
CA TRP A 544 -22.26 -2.53 -15.75
C TRP A 544 -23.02 -2.82 -14.46
N LEU A 545 -22.31 -3.40 -13.50
CA LEU A 545 -22.75 -3.46 -12.11
C LEU A 545 -22.49 -2.11 -11.48
N ALA A 546 -23.46 -1.58 -10.74
CA ALA A 546 -23.28 -0.32 -10.03
C ALA A 546 -23.97 -0.35 -8.66
N ASP A 547 -23.38 0.34 -7.71
CA ASP A 547 -23.94 0.51 -6.37
C ASP A 547 -23.79 1.95 -5.87
N LEU A 548 -24.62 2.25 -4.87
CA LEU A 548 -24.55 3.48 -4.10
C LEU A 548 -24.48 3.11 -2.62
N GLY A 549 -23.62 3.80 -1.89
CA GLY A 549 -23.44 3.57 -0.46
C GLY A 549 -23.37 4.85 0.36
N LEU A 550 -23.68 4.70 1.64
CA LEU A 550 -23.54 5.72 2.66
C LEU A 550 -22.82 5.10 3.85
N GLY A 551 -21.96 5.85 4.51
CA GLY A 551 -21.26 5.38 5.68
C GLY A 551 -20.82 6.48 6.61
N ILE A 552 -20.35 6.05 7.77
CA ILE A 552 -19.73 6.89 8.77
C ILE A 552 -18.35 6.31 9.07
N ASP A 553 -17.33 7.16 9.03
CA ASP A 553 -15.95 6.79 9.33
C ASP A 553 -15.43 7.54 10.55
N TRP A 554 -14.90 6.81 11.52
CA TRP A 554 -14.25 7.35 12.71
C TRP A 554 -12.76 7.08 12.66
N GLY A 555 -12.03 7.93 11.92
CA GLY A 555 -10.58 7.85 11.85
C GLY A 555 -10.09 6.46 11.44
N GLY A 556 -10.75 5.84 10.45
CA GLY A 556 -10.36 4.57 9.81
C GLY A 556 -11.25 3.37 10.08
N LEU A 557 -12.08 3.43 11.13
CA LEU A 557 -13.14 2.45 11.32
C LEU A 557 -14.39 2.98 10.62
N GLY A 558 -14.76 2.35 9.51
CA GLY A 558 -15.89 2.79 8.70
C GLY A 558 -17.03 1.77 8.71
N LEU A 559 -18.23 2.24 9.01
CA LEU A 559 -19.47 1.49 8.84
C LEU A 559 -20.18 1.99 7.60
N TYR A 560 -20.39 1.10 6.63
CA TYR A 560 -21.00 1.43 5.35
C TYR A 560 -22.23 0.56 5.12
N VAL A 561 -23.25 1.16 4.51
CA VAL A 561 -24.38 0.47 3.91
C VAL A 561 -24.38 0.77 2.42
N ALA A 562 -24.52 -0.27 1.59
CA ALA A 562 -24.53 -0.13 0.13
C ALA A 562 -25.68 -0.90 -0.49
N LYS A 563 -26.20 -0.38 -1.60
CA LYS A 563 -27.30 -0.95 -2.39
C LYS A 563 -26.84 -1.11 -3.83
N ALA A 564 -26.91 -2.33 -4.36
CA ALA A 564 -26.83 -2.53 -5.80
C ALA A 564 -27.98 -1.79 -6.49
N VAL A 565 -27.67 -0.91 -7.44
CA VAL A 565 -28.67 -0.13 -8.18
C VAL A 565 -29.01 -0.75 -9.53
N THR A 566 -28.11 -1.55 -10.11
CA THR A 566 -28.39 -2.28 -11.35
C THR A 566 -28.83 -3.74 -11.12
N ALA A 567 -28.77 -4.21 -9.88
CA ALA A 567 -29.27 -5.53 -9.48
C ALA A 567 -30.20 -5.41 -8.26
N GLY A 568 -31.22 -6.27 -8.18
CA GLY A 568 -32.19 -6.30 -7.08
C GLY A 568 -31.66 -6.83 -5.74
N GLU A 569 -30.34 -6.83 -5.52
CA GLU A 569 -29.70 -7.38 -4.31
C GLU A 569 -30.14 -6.65 -3.03
N PRO A 570 -30.22 -7.34 -1.87
CA PRO A 570 -30.53 -6.69 -0.59
C PRO A 570 -29.47 -5.65 -0.19
N LEU A 571 -29.82 -4.76 0.73
CA LEU A 571 -28.86 -3.84 1.34
C LEU A 571 -27.74 -4.63 2.03
N ARG A 572 -26.49 -4.22 1.80
CA ARG A 572 -25.32 -4.84 2.41
C ARG A 572 -24.66 -3.89 3.39
N PHE A 573 -24.29 -4.44 4.54
CA PHE A 573 -23.56 -3.74 5.59
C PHE A 573 -22.12 -4.21 5.61
N THR A 574 -21.19 -3.26 5.60
CA THR A 574 -19.76 -3.51 5.53
C THR A 574 -19.06 -2.73 6.63
N LEU A 575 -18.24 -3.44 7.40
CA LEU A 575 -17.27 -2.84 8.31
C LEU A 575 -15.91 -2.77 7.60
N ARG A 576 -15.28 -1.59 7.59
CA ARG A 576 -13.94 -1.36 7.05
C ARG A 576 -13.00 -0.92 8.15
N LEU A 577 -11.75 -1.33 8.04
CA LEU A 577 -10.68 -1.00 8.99
C LEU A 577 -9.64 -0.06 8.36
N ASP A 578 -9.77 0.20 7.07
CA ASP A 578 -8.97 1.20 6.39
C ASP A 578 -9.82 2.05 5.43
N HIS A 579 -9.27 3.19 5.05
CA HIS A 579 -9.90 4.06 4.06
C HIS A 579 -9.87 3.40 2.69
N ARG A 580 -10.95 3.58 1.92
CA ARG A 580 -10.94 3.23 0.49
C ARG A 580 -9.91 4.11 -0.22
N PHE A 581 -9.10 3.43 -1.02
CA PHE A 581 -8.04 3.85 -1.96
C PHE A 581 -7.32 5.19 -1.78
#